data_AF-A0A5C6QLN1-F1
#
_entry.id   AF-A0A5C6QLN1-F1
#
_cell.length_a   1.000
_cell.length_b   1.000
_cell.length_c   1.000
_cell.angle_alpha   90.00
_cell.angle_beta   90.00
_cell.angle_gamma   90.00
#
_symmetry.space_group_name_H-M   'P 1'
#
loop_
_entity.id
_entity.type
_entity.pdbx_description
1 polymer ?
#
loop_
_entity_poly.entity_id
_entity_poly.type
_entity_poly.pdbx_seq_one_letter_code
_entity_poly.pdbx_strand_id
1 'polypeptide(L)'
;MDSTTRVLKIGYNNRSKFRALLKIIGSIYPMKNTENTTDTTTEKDISLGNVYVMTHSFFSDVVKIGCTTEDPQEHAKSLSAKTIGEYTVAFSLQCNNPCKVKKQIKKYLNAEKYVNEFYQVSPEVAEKLLRRETLVIPSLNSF
;
A
#
# COMPACT_ATOMS: atom_id res chain seq x y z
N MET A 1 31.44 1.57 -48.11
CA MET A 1 31.49 0.40 -47.22
C MET A 1 30.59 0.69 -46.04
N ASP A 2 29.63 -0.20 -45.83
CA ASP A 2 28.51 -0.14 -44.90
C ASP A 2 28.98 -0.41 -43.47
N SER A 3 28.51 0.39 -42.50
CA SER A 3 28.71 0.14 -41.08
C SER A 3 27.41 0.39 -40.32
N THR A 4 26.48 -0.55 -40.52
CA THR A 4 25.30 -0.73 -39.67
C THR A 4 25.73 -1.11 -38.25
N THR A 5 25.84 -0.13 -37.34
CA THR A 5 26.04 -0.42 -35.91
C THR A 5 24.69 -0.41 -35.20
N ARG A 6 24.15 -1.61 -35.00
CA ARG A 6 22.97 -1.87 -34.16
C ARG A 6 23.33 -1.58 -32.71
N VAL A 7 22.78 -0.52 -32.13
CA VAL A 7 22.79 -0.35 -30.67
C VAL A 7 21.70 -1.24 -30.08
N LEU A 8 22.13 -2.34 -29.47
CA LEU A 8 21.28 -3.28 -28.75
C LEU A 8 20.67 -2.53 -27.55
N LYS A 9 19.39 -2.17 -27.63
CA LYS A 9 18.63 -1.59 -26.52
C LYS A 9 18.34 -2.71 -25.52
N ILE A 10 19.28 -2.98 -24.61
CA ILE A 10 19.04 -3.92 -23.50
C ILE A 10 18.17 -3.19 -22.47
N GLY A 11 16.85 -3.23 -22.69
CA GLY A 11 15.88 -2.89 -21.67
C GLY A 11 15.95 -3.93 -20.54
N TYR A 12 16.79 -3.67 -19.54
CA TYR A 12 16.78 -4.44 -18.30
C TYR A 12 15.46 -4.19 -17.56
N ASN A 13 14.55 -5.17 -17.63
CA ASN A 13 13.24 -5.08 -16.98
C ASN A 13 13.36 -5.42 -15.48
N ASN A 14 13.26 -4.40 -14.62
CA ASN A 14 13.30 -4.52 -13.15
C ASN A 14 12.27 -5.52 -12.60
N ARG A 15 11.19 -5.79 -13.33
CA ARG A 15 10.13 -6.75 -12.97
C ARG A 15 10.61 -8.20 -12.86
N SER A 16 11.66 -8.59 -13.60
CA SER A 16 12.11 -9.99 -13.67
C SER A 16 13.10 -10.35 -12.56
N LYS A 17 14.01 -9.45 -12.19
CA LYS A 17 14.90 -9.62 -11.03
C LYS A 17 14.13 -9.58 -9.69
N PHE A 18 13.07 -8.77 -9.61
CA PHE A 18 12.20 -8.67 -8.43
C PHE A 18 11.44 -9.96 -8.12
N ARG A 19 10.94 -10.66 -9.15
CA ARG A 19 10.27 -11.97 -8.98
C ARG A 19 11.22 -13.06 -8.46
N ALA A 20 12.51 -12.98 -8.81
CA ALA A 20 13.52 -13.91 -8.31
C ALA A 20 13.84 -13.67 -6.82
N LEU A 21 13.91 -12.41 -6.39
CA LEU A 21 14.14 -12.04 -4.98
C LEU A 21 12.98 -12.54 -4.08
N LEU A 22 11.73 -12.39 -4.54
CA LEU A 22 10.52 -12.88 -3.84
C LEU A 22 10.49 -14.40 -3.65
N LYS A 23 11.01 -15.19 -4.59
CA LYS A 23 11.13 -16.65 -4.41
C LYS A 23 12.13 -17.03 -3.31
N ILE A 24 13.19 -16.26 -3.15
CA ILE A 24 14.23 -16.50 -2.15
C ILE A 24 13.74 -16.06 -0.76
N ILE A 25 13.12 -14.88 -0.67
CA ILE A 25 12.57 -14.35 0.59
C ILE A 25 11.40 -15.24 1.06
N GLY A 26 10.49 -15.65 0.17
CA GLY A 26 9.40 -16.57 0.52
C GLY A 26 9.84 -17.97 0.96
N SER A 27 11.08 -18.38 0.66
CA SER A 27 11.66 -19.66 1.09
C SER A 27 12.39 -19.59 2.44
N ILE A 28 12.78 -18.39 2.90
CA ILE A 28 13.56 -18.19 4.14
C ILE A 28 12.67 -17.64 5.26
N TYR A 29 11.59 -16.92 4.93
CA TYR A 29 10.61 -16.45 5.90
C TYR A 29 9.35 -17.31 5.86
N PRO A 30 9.13 -18.22 6.83
CA PRO A 30 7.79 -18.72 7.08
C PRO A 30 6.98 -17.55 7.64
N MET A 31 6.28 -16.78 6.79
CA MET A 31 5.08 -16.08 7.25
C MET A 31 4.13 -17.18 7.73
N LYS A 32 4.17 -17.46 9.04
CA LYS A 32 3.10 -18.20 9.69
C LYS A 32 1.85 -17.34 9.56
N ASN A 33 1.09 -17.60 8.51
CA ASN A 33 -0.32 -17.25 8.50
C ASN A 33 -1.00 -18.17 9.51
N THR A 34 -1.01 -17.75 10.77
CA THR A 34 -1.95 -18.31 11.72
C THR A 34 -3.25 -17.52 11.54
N GLU A 35 -4.22 -18.23 10.96
CA GLU A 35 -5.60 -17.87 10.63
C GLU A 35 -5.84 -17.29 9.23
N ASN A 36 -6.02 -18.24 8.30
CA ASN A 36 -6.90 -18.09 7.15
C ASN A 36 -8.26 -17.52 7.56
N THR A 37 -8.68 -16.50 6.82
CA THR A 37 -10.08 -16.31 6.38
C THR A 37 -11.02 -15.91 7.53
N THR A 38 -11.36 -14.63 7.66
CA THR A 38 -12.02 -13.85 6.62
C THR A 38 -11.76 -12.35 6.80
N ASP A 39 -11.58 -11.63 5.68
CA ASP A 39 -12.12 -10.28 5.54
C ASP A 39 -13.66 -10.35 5.73
N THR A 40 -14.11 -10.61 6.96
CA THR A 40 -15.45 -10.35 7.47
C THR A 40 -15.30 -9.62 8.80
N THR A 41 -14.47 -8.59 8.83
CA THR A 41 -15.09 -7.36 9.33
C THR A 41 -16.05 -7.06 8.20
N THR A 42 -17.35 -7.31 8.42
CA THR A 42 -18.39 -6.53 7.72
C THR A 42 -17.76 -5.16 7.56
N GLU A 43 -17.53 -4.71 6.32
CA GLU A 43 -17.04 -3.36 6.10
C GLU A 43 -18.13 -2.44 6.63
N LYS A 44 -18.15 -2.30 7.96
CA LYS A 44 -18.93 -1.35 8.68
C LYS A 44 -18.38 -0.10 8.09
N ASP A 45 -19.25 0.58 7.35
CA ASP A 45 -19.01 1.93 6.93
C ASP A 45 -18.68 2.70 8.20
N ILE A 46 -17.38 2.81 8.48
CA ILE A 46 -16.85 3.56 9.60
C ILE A 46 -17.26 4.98 9.29
N SER A 47 -18.21 5.52 10.06
CA SER A 47 -18.76 6.84 9.80
C SER A 47 -17.65 7.89 9.81
N LEU A 48 -16.68 7.77 10.72
CA LEU A 48 -15.53 8.64 10.85
C LEU A 48 -14.29 7.86 11.29
N GLY A 49 -13.17 8.09 10.62
CA GLY A 49 -11.87 7.51 11.00
C GLY A 49 -10.76 8.04 10.10
N ASN A 50 -9.62 7.35 10.11
CA ASN A 50 -8.44 7.74 9.34
C ASN A 50 -8.18 6.78 8.19
N VAL A 51 -7.88 7.34 7.02
CA VAL A 51 -7.15 6.63 5.96
C VAL A 51 -5.67 6.96 6.10
N TYR A 52 -4.79 5.98 5.91
CA TYR A 52 -3.35 6.17 6.14
C TYR A 52 -2.48 5.54 5.06
N VAL A 53 -1.26 6.08 4.96
CA VAL A 53 -0.11 5.53 4.25
C VAL A 53 0.96 5.27 5.28
N MET A 54 1.38 4.01 5.41
CA MET A 54 2.51 3.62 6.25
C MET A 54 3.68 3.15 5.37
N THR A 55 4.87 3.47 5.82
CA THR A 55 6.12 2.89 5.33
C THR A 55 6.57 1.79 6.29
N HIS A 56 7.46 0.93 5.82
CA HIS A 56 8.08 -0.10 6.65
C HIS A 56 9.60 -0.03 6.51
N SER A 57 10.34 -0.19 7.60
CA SER A 57 11.80 0.01 7.63
C SER A 57 12.58 -0.88 6.64
N PHE A 58 12.03 -2.01 6.22
CA PHE A 58 12.68 -2.91 5.24
C PHE A 58 12.38 -2.59 3.78
N PHE A 59 11.41 -1.73 3.49
CA PHE A 59 10.98 -1.44 2.12
C PHE A 59 10.96 0.07 1.88
N SER A 60 11.87 0.55 1.03
CA SER A 60 11.98 1.97 0.70
C SER A 60 10.95 2.45 -0.31
N ASP A 61 10.42 1.54 -1.14
CA ASP A 61 9.54 1.84 -2.27
C ASP A 61 8.16 1.16 -2.16
N VAL A 62 7.84 0.60 -1.00
CA VAL A 62 6.55 -0.07 -0.75
C VAL A 62 5.83 0.62 0.39
N VAL A 63 4.56 0.96 0.16
CA VAL A 63 3.68 1.55 1.17
C VAL A 63 2.51 0.63 1.47
N LYS A 64 2.07 0.63 2.73
CA LYS A 64 0.81 0.02 3.17
C LYS A 64 -0.28 1.09 3.21
N ILE A 65 -1.41 0.82 2.57
CA ILE A 65 -2.58 1.72 2.60
C ILE A 65 -3.72 1.04 3.36
N GLY A 66 -4.19 1.70 4.41
CA GLY A 66 -5.20 1.17 5.31
C GLY A 66 -6.23 2.20 5.78
N CYS A 67 -7.19 1.71 6.56
CA CYS A 67 -8.17 2.54 7.28
C CYS A 67 -8.20 2.08 8.74
N THR A 68 -8.38 3.00 9.68
CA THR A 68 -8.52 2.70 11.12
C THR A 68 -9.47 3.71 11.79
N THR A 69 -10.16 3.29 12.84
CA THR A 69 -10.91 4.19 13.76
C THR A 69 -10.02 4.79 14.84
N GLU A 70 -8.87 4.18 15.08
CA GLU A 70 -7.91 4.59 16.12
C GLU A 70 -6.96 5.67 15.61
N ASP A 71 -6.09 6.16 16.49
CA ASP A 71 -4.98 7.00 16.07
C ASP A 71 -4.00 6.22 15.17
N PRO A 72 -3.65 6.72 13.97
CA PRO A 72 -2.77 6.02 13.05
C PRO A 72 -1.37 5.74 13.60
N GLN A 73 -0.85 6.60 14.49
CA GLN A 73 0.48 6.42 15.08
C GLN A 73 0.45 5.30 16.11
N GLU A 74 -0.59 5.24 16.95
CA GLU A 74 -0.80 4.13 17.88
C GLU A 74 -1.00 2.81 17.13
N HIS A 75 -1.76 2.83 16.04
CA HIS A 75 -1.94 1.66 15.18
C HIS A 75 -0.60 1.20 14.57
N ALA A 76 0.24 2.12 14.09
CA ALA A 76 1.58 1.79 13.57
C ALA A 76 2.46 1.14 14.65
N LYS A 77 2.47 1.69 15.87
CA LYS A 77 3.21 1.09 17.01
C LYS A 77 2.73 -0.32 17.32
N SER A 78 1.41 -0.53 17.34
CA SER A 78 0.80 -1.85 17.57
C SER A 78 1.20 -2.87 16.49
N LEU A 79 1.29 -2.44 15.23
CA LEU A 79 1.77 -3.28 14.12
C LEU A 79 3.26 -3.59 14.24
N SER A 80 4.09 -2.58 14.54
CA SER A 80 5.54 -2.74 14.74
C SER A 80 5.83 -3.73 15.87
N ALA A 81 5.09 -3.68 16.98
CA ALA A 81 5.27 -4.61 18.10
C ALA A 81 5.00 -6.08 17.75
N LYS A 82 4.26 -6.35 16.67
CA LYS A 82 3.87 -7.71 16.24
C LYS A 82 4.68 -8.19 15.03
N THR A 83 5.57 -7.36 14.48
CA THR A 83 6.28 -7.64 13.23
C THR A 83 7.77 -7.36 13.39
N ILE A 84 8.59 -7.90 12.49
CA ILE A 84 10.01 -7.58 12.46
C ILE A 84 10.18 -6.35 11.58
N GLY A 85 10.75 -5.30 12.15
CA GLY A 85 10.86 -3.99 11.52
C GLY A 85 9.87 -3.00 12.12
N GLU A 86 9.85 -1.79 11.57
CA GLU A 86 9.03 -0.70 12.10
C GLU A 86 8.11 -0.15 11.01
N TYR A 87 6.84 -0.02 11.34
CA TYR A 87 5.89 0.78 10.60
C TYR A 87 5.95 2.23 11.06
N THR A 88 5.94 3.14 10.09
CA THR A 88 5.85 4.59 10.34
C THR A 88 4.76 5.18 9.48
N VAL A 89 3.89 5.99 10.08
CA VAL A 89 2.88 6.75 9.33
C VAL A 89 3.58 7.82 8.51
N ALA A 90 3.55 7.69 7.19
CA ALA A 90 4.04 8.72 6.29
C ALA A 90 2.98 9.80 6.06
N PHE A 91 1.71 9.39 5.99
CA PHE A 91 0.58 10.30 5.84
C PHE A 91 -0.70 9.70 6.41
N SER A 92 -1.56 10.52 6.98
CA SER A 92 -2.90 10.11 7.40
C SER A 92 -3.88 11.26 7.26
N LEU A 93 -5.13 10.94 6.93
CA LEU A 93 -6.20 11.92 6.88
C LEU A 93 -7.47 11.36 7.51
N GLN A 94 -8.05 12.15 8.42
CA GLN A 94 -9.36 11.88 8.97
C GLN A 94 -10.43 12.20 7.93
N CYS A 95 -11.36 11.28 7.70
CA CYS A 95 -12.44 11.45 6.74
C CYS A 95 -13.63 10.56 7.09
N ASN A 96 -14.77 10.88 6.48
CA ASN A 96 -15.95 10.03 6.55
C ASN A 96 -15.76 8.81 5.65
N ASN A 97 -16.18 7.64 6.11
CA ASN A 97 -16.05 6.38 5.37
C ASN A 97 -14.61 6.11 4.88
N PRO A 98 -13.59 6.12 5.76
CA PRO A 98 -12.18 5.97 5.36
C PRO A 98 -11.93 4.65 4.60
N CYS A 99 -12.69 3.60 4.87
CA CYS A 99 -12.55 2.34 4.13
C CYS A 99 -13.12 2.42 2.70
N LYS A 100 -14.10 3.29 2.42
CA LYS A 100 -14.53 3.60 1.04
C LYS A 100 -13.43 4.35 0.28
N VAL A 101 -12.79 5.34 0.93
CA VAL A 101 -11.62 6.03 0.37
C VAL A 101 -10.51 5.03 0.05
N LYS A 102 -10.17 4.16 1.02
CA LYS A 102 -9.20 3.06 0.84
C LYS A 102 -9.55 2.24 -0.40
N LYS A 103 -10.80 1.77 -0.52
CA LYS A 103 -11.27 0.98 -1.67
C LYS A 103 -11.06 1.65 -3.01
N GLN A 104 -11.36 2.95 -3.13
CA GLN A 104 -11.14 3.67 -4.39
C GLN A 104 -9.66 3.74 -4.72
N ILE A 105 -8.82 4.07 -3.74
CA ILE A 105 -7.36 4.09 -3.92
C ILE A 105 -6.81 2.73 -4.35
N LYS A 106 -7.30 1.63 -3.74
CA LYS A 106 -6.91 0.27 -4.15
C LYS A 106 -7.18 0.00 -5.63
N LYS A 107 -8.24 0.58 -6.22
CA LYS A 107 -8.52 0.45 -7.67
C LYS A 107 -7.48 1.17 -8.52
N TYR A 108 -7.09 2.40 -8.15
CA TYR A 108 -6.06 3.16 -8.89
C TYR A 108 -4.70 2.49 -8.83
N LEU A 109 -4.34 1.92 -7.67
CA LEU A 109 -3.04 1.30 -7.43
C LEU A 109 -3.01 -0.20 -7.73
N ASN A 110 -4.05 -0.75 -8.36
CA ASN A 110 -4.12 -2.19 -8.61
C ASN A 110 -2.96 -2.70 -9.48
N ALA A 111 -2.47 -1.88 -10.42
CA ALA A 111 -1.31 -2.21 -11.24
C ALA A 111 0.01 -2.26 -10.43
N GLU A 112 0.09 -1.48 -9.36
CA GLU A 112 1.25 -1.35 -8.48
C GLU A 112 1.15 -2.25 -7.23
N LYS A 113 0.16 -3.14 -7.19
CA LYS A 113 -0.06 -4.05 -6.06
C LYS A 113 1.14 -4.99 -5.90
N TYR A 114 1.77 -4.93 -4.74
CA TYR A 114 2.85 -5.84 -4.34
C TYR A 114 2.24 -7.11 -3.72
N VAL A 115 1.58 -6.96 -2.57
CA VAL A 115 0.80 -8.01 -1.89
C VAL A 115 -0.34 -7.37 -1.10
N ASN A 116 -1.53 -7.97 -1.09
CA ASN A 116 -2.72 -7.50 -0.36
C ASN A 116 -2.91 -5.96 -0.28
N GLU A 117 -2.45 -5.32 0.81
CA GLU A 117 -2.57 -3.88 1.08
C GLU A 117 -1.28 -3.07 0.85
N PHE A 118 -0.28 -3.70 0.27
CA PHE A 118 1.03 -3.13 -0.04
C PHE A 118 1.15 -2.81 -1.52
N TYR A 119 1.67 -1.63 -1.83
CA TYR A 119 1.78 -1.08 -3.17
C TYR A 119 3.18 -0.53 -3.38
N GLN A 120 3.77 -0.79 -4.55
CA GLN A 120 5.11 -0.32 -4.91
C GLN A 120 5.02 1.10 -5.48
N VAL A 121 4.79 2.08 -4.61
CA VAL A 121 4.72 3.51 -4.94
C VAL A 121 5.37 4.32 -3.84
N SER A 122 5.86 5.53 -4.16
CA SER A 122 6.40 6.41 -3.13
C SER A 122 5.30 6.93 -2.18
N PRO A 123 5.64 7.24 -0.92
CA PRO A 123 4.68 7.81 0.03
C PRO A 123 4.02 9.09 -0.47
N GLU A 124 4.77 9.93 -1.19
CA GLU A 124 4.30 11.19 -1.76
C GLU A 124 3.23 10.98 -2.84
N VAL A 125 3.37 9.95 -3.68
CA VAL A 125 2.38 9.59 -4.70
C VAL A 125 1.11 9.07 -4.04
N ALA A 126 1.26 8.20 -3.04
CA ALA A 126 0.13 7.69 -2.27
C ALA A 126 -0.61 8.84 -1.54
N GLU A 127 0.12 9.75 -0.88
CA GLU A 127 -0.45 10.92 -0.23
C GLU A 127 -1.28 11.78 -1.20
N LYS A 128 -0.73 12.13 -2.37
CA LYS A 128 -1.44 12.93 -3.37
C LYS A 128 -2.74 12.24 -3.81
N LEU A 129 -2.71 10.92 -3.99
CA LEU A 129 -3.91 10.14 -4.32
C LEU A 129 -4.93 10.15 -3.18
N LEU A 130 -4.48 9.97 -1.93
CA LEU A 130 -5.35 10.02 -0.75
C LEU A 130 -6.03 11.39 -0.66
N ARG A 131 -5.28 12.49 -0.72
CA ARG A 131 -5.82 13.85 -0.68
C ARG A 131 -6.83 14.10 -1.80
N ARG A 132 -6.60 13.58 -3.01
CA ARG A 132 -7.53 13.73 -4.13
C ARG A 132 -8.84 12.98 -3.87
N GLU A 133 -8.79 11.73 -3.42
CA GLU A 133 -9.99 10.93 -3.18
C GLU A 133 -10.80 11.44 -1.99
N THR A 134 -10.14 11.93 -0.95
CA THR A 134 -10.82 12.50 0.22
C THR A 134 -11.46 13.85 -0.05
N LEU A 135 -11.08 14.55 -1.13
CA LEU A 135 -11.75 15.75 -1.64
C LEU A 135 -12.87 15.46 -2.65
N VAL A 136 -12.85 14.28 -3.28
CA VAL A 136 -13.92 13.81 -4.19
C VAL A 136 -15.06 13.13 -3.40
N ILE A 137 -14.74 12.43 -2.33
CA ILE A 137 -15.72 11.74 -1.46
C ILE A 137 -16.56 12.66 -0.52
N PRO A 138 -16.24 13.95 -0.22
CA PRO A 138 -17.12 14.85 0.52
C PRO A 138 -18.41 15.19 -0.23
N SER A 139 -18.47 15.00 -1.56
CA SER A 139 -19.62 15.43 -2.38
C SER A 139 -20.71 14.38 -2.58
N LEU A 140 -20.63 13.19 -1.95
CA LEU A 140 -21.71 12.19 -2.03
C LEU A 140 -22.68 12.26 -0.83
N ASN A 141 -22.52 13.23 0.07
CA ASN A 141 -23.45 13.52 1.17
C ASN A 141 -24.12 14.91 1.05
N SER A 142 -24.02 15.60 -0.10
CA SER A 142 -24.92 16.74 -0.35
C SER A 142 -26.18 16.22 -1.02
N PHE A 143 -27.22 15.96 -0.23
CA PHE A 143 -28.62 16.37 -0.39
C PHE A 143 -29.46 15.74 0.72
#